data_AF-A0A7S3XFP2-F1
#
_entry.id   AF-A0A7S3XFP2-F1
#
_cell.length_a   1.000
_cell.length_b   1.000
_cell.length_c   1.000
_cell.angle_alpha   90.00
_cell.angle_beta   90.00
_cell.angle_gamma   90.00
#
_symmetry.space_group_name_H-M   'P 1'
#
loop_
_entity.id
_entity.type
_entity.pdbx_description
1 polymer ?
#
loop_
_entity_poly.entity_id
_entity_poly.type
_entity_poly.pdbx_seq_one_letter_code
_entity_poly.pdbx_strand_id
1 'polypeptide(L)'
;GPHLEGDIHHDENWHLSGVFGFTNDRYRLAQLHYHWGSNDSTGSEHYLNGNSFPAELHMVHHNMKYSNLSDAVGKEGGIAVLGILLRVGNNESAVEALLTSLAENTTAPPV
;
A
#
# COMPACT_ATOMS: atom_id res chain seq x y z
N GLY A 1 -9.59 15.69 -12.07
CA GLY A 1 -10.86 15.03 -11.69
C GLY A 1 -10.86 14.82 -10.19
N PRO A 2 -11.95 14.38 -9.56
CA PRO A 2 -11.93 14.05 -8.14
C PRO A 2 -10.94 12.91 -7.93
N HIS A 3 -9.92 13.16 -7.11
CA HIS A 3 -9.01 12.16 -6.57
C HIS A 3 -9.78 11.40 -5.51
N LEU A 4 -9.92 10.08 -5.68
CA LEU A 4 -10.64 9.23 -4.75
C LEU A 4 -9.62 8.27 -4.14
N GLU A 5 -9.62 8.20 -2.80
CA GLU A 5 -8.75 7.36 -1.98
C GLU A 5 -9.62 6.44 -1.12
N GLY A 6 -9.16 5.22 -0.84
CA GLY A 6 -9.80 4.28 0.08
C GLY A 6 -8.76 3.61 0.97
N ASP A 7 -9.05 3.46 2.26
CA ASP A 7 -8.08 3.03 3.30
C ASP A 7 -8.42 1.66 3.91
N ILE A 8 -7.39 0.84 4.17
CA ILE A 8 -7.48 -0.43 4.92
C ILE A 8 -6.39 -0.46 6.01
N HIS A 9 -6.77 -0.76 7.26
CA HIS A 9 -5.87 -0.91 8.42
C HIS A 9 -5.62 -2.40 8.74
N HIS A 10 -4.44 -2.76 9.27
CA HIS A 10 -4.00 -4.17 9.37
C HIS A 10 -3.13 -4.48 10.63
N ASP A 11 -3.06 -5.77 11.02
CA ASP A 11 -2.32 -6.33 12.17
C ASP A 11 -0.79 -6.62 11.95
N GLU A 12 -0.14 -7.17 12.98
CA GLU A 12 1.32 -7.17 13.20
C GLU A 12 2.18 -8.10 12.32
N ASN A 13 1.60 -8.90 11.42
CA ASN A 13 2.34 -9.99 10.75
C ASN A 13 3.02 -9.60 9.41
N TRP A 14 2.72 -8.43 8.84
CA TRP A 14 3.19 -8.06 7.50
C TRP A 14 4.41 -7.14 7.58
N HIS A 15 5.56 -7.73 7.28
CA HIS A 15 6.85 -7.06 7.34
C HIS A 15 7.51 -6.96 5.97
N LEU A 16 8.02 -5.78 5.65
CA LEU A 16 8.89 -5.54 4.50
C LEU A 16 10.35 -5.47 4.95
N SER A 17 11.23 -6.15 4.22
CA SER A 17 12.68 -6.17 4.43
C SER A 17 13.41 -6.02 3.10
N GLY A 18 14.72 -5.77 3.13
CA GLY A 18 15.52 -5.61 1.91
C GLY A 18 15.28 -4.28 1.18
N VAL A 19 14.76 -3.26 1.88
CA VAL A 19 14.59 -1.91 1.32
C VAL A 19 15.95 -1.35 0.90
N PHE A 20 16.06 -0.87 -0.33
CA PHE A 20 17.30 -0.36 -0.88
C PHE A 20 17.84 0.81 0.00
N GLY A 21 19.13 0.75 0.34
CA GLY A 21 19.74 1.71 1.28
C GLY A 21 19.49 1.42 2.78
N PHE A 22 18.51 0.56 3.11
CA PHE A 22 18.12 0.21 4.48
C PHE A 22 17.96 -1.31 4.64
N THR A 23 18.89 -2.09 4.09
CA THR A 23 18.75 -3.56 3.92
C THR A 23 18.70 -4.36 5.22
N ASN A 24 19.18 -3.79 6.34
CA ASN A 24 19.16 -4.42 7.67
C ASN A 24 17.89 -4.07 8.47
N ASP A 25 17.05 -3.18 7.95
CA ASP A 25 15.86 -2.71 8.64
C ASP A 25 14.63 -3.55 8.30
N ARG A 26 13.66 -3.55 9.22
CA ARG A 26 12.36 -4.15 9.04
C ARG A 26 11.30 -3.07 9.13
N TYR A 27 10.30 -3.16 8.26
CA TYR A 27 9.21 -2.21 8.18
C TYR A 27 7.90 -2.94 8.41
N ARG A 28 7.00 -2.34 9.17
CA ARG A 28 5.68 -2.89 9.49
C ARG A 28 4.62 -2.16 8.67
N LEU A 29 3.73 -2.92 8.05
CA LEU A 29 2.58 -2.37 7.32
C LEU A 29 1.74 -1.51 8.27
N ALA A 30 1.43 -0.28 7.86
CA ALA A 30 0.68 0.68 8.64
C ALA A 30 -0.65 1.05 7.98
N GLN A 31 -0.62 1.24 6.66
CA GLN A 31 -1.78 1.65 5.88
C GLN A 31 -1.72 1.03 4.49
N LEU A 32 -2.88 0.87 3.90
CA LEU A 32 -3.04 0.46 2.52
C LEU A 32 -4.11 1.35 1.88
N HIS A 33 -3.76 1.98 0.75
CA HIS A 33 -4.70 2.78 -0.03
C HIS A 33 -4.46 2.70 -1.52
N TYR A 34 -5.42 3.18 -2.30
CA TYR A 34 -5.35 3.14 -3.76
C TYR A 34 -5.66 4.52 -4.34
N HIS A 35 -5.00 4.82 -5.46
CA HIS A 35 -5.34 5.92 -6.35
C HIS A 35 -5.95 5.34 -7.62
N TRP A 36 -7.05 5.89 -8.09
CA TRP A 36 -7.68 5.51 -9.35
C TRP A 36 -8.19 6.72 -10.11
N GLY A 37 -8.32 6.57 -11.42
CA GLY A 37 -8.77 7.66 -12.28
C GLY A 37 -10.24 7.55 -12.65
N SER A 38 -10.68 8.50 -13.48
CA SER A 38 -12.07 8.57 -13.92
C SER A 38 -12.44 7.51 -14.97
N ASN A 39 -11.48 6.74 -15.48
CA ASN A 39 -11.69 5.69 -16.47
C ASN A 39 -10.55 4.66 -16.44
N ASP A 40 -10.72 3.58 -17.20
CA ASP A 40 -9.83 2.41 -17.20
C ASP A 40 -8.45 2.64 -17.87
N SER A 41 -8.17 3.85 -18.36
CA SER A 41 -6.91 4.16 -19.07
C SER A 41 -5.94 5.03 -18.28
N THR A 42 -6.36 5.60 -17.16
CA THR A 42 -5.54 6.51 -16.34
C THR A 42 -5.98 6.48 -14.89
N GLY A 43 -5.06 6.78 -13.97
CA GLY A 43 -5.35 6.82 -12.53
C GLY A 43 -4.18 6.57 -11.60
N SER A 44 -3.15 5.84 -12.06
CA SER A 44 -1.90 5.68 -11.32
C SER A 44 -1.15 7.00 -11.19
N GLU A 45 -0.47 7.18 -10.06
CA GLU A 45 0.41 8.33 -9.83
C GLU A 45 1.74 8.13 -10.56
N HIS A 46 2.28 6.91 -10.51
CA HIS A 46 3.49 6.52 -11.23
C HIS A 46 3.19 6.11 -12.67
N TYR A 47 4.17 6.34 -13.54
CA TYR A 47 4.14 6.02 -14.97
C TYR A 47 5.20 4.98 -15.30
N LEU A 48 4.83 4.00 -16.13
CA LEU A 48 5.80 3.07 -16.72
C LEU A 48 5.94 3.37 -18.22
N ASN A 49 7.15 3.72 -18.65
CA ASN A 49 7.44 4.11 -20.04
C ASN A 49 6.51 5.21 -20.56
N GLY A 50 6.18 6.19 -19.71
CA GLY A 50 5.29 7.30 -20.04
C GLY A 50 3.79 6.96 -20.02
N ASN A 51 3.40 5.74 -19.67
CA ASN A 51 2.00 5.32 -19.62
C ASN A 51 1.48 5.30 -18.18
N SER A 52 0.32 5.92 -17.97
CA SER A 52 -0.49 5.77 -16.75
C SER A 52 -1.25 4.43 -16.81
N PHE A 53 -1.65 3.96 -15.64
CA PHE A 53 -2.44 2.76 -15.43
C PHE A 53 -3.78 3.14 -14.79
N PRO A 54 -4.83 2.33 -14.91
CA PRO A 54 -6.14 2.64 -14.33
C PRO A 54 -6.12 2.96 -12.83
N ALA A 55 -5.24 2.28 -12.07
CA ALA A 55 -5.09 2.49 -10.64
C ALA A 55 -3.70 2.11 -10.14
N GLU A 56 -3.37 2.55 -8.94
CA GLU A 56 -2.16 2.21 -8.21
C GLU A 56 -2.48 1.95 -6.74
N LEU A 57 -1.93 0.87 -6.19
CA LEU A 57 -2.01 0.52 -4.78
C LEU A 57 -0.73 0.95 -4.06
N HIS A 58 -0.88 1.60 -2.91
CA HIS A 58 0.18 1.90 -1.97
C HIS A 58 0.03 1.09 -0.69
N MET A 59 1.05 0.30 -0.38
CA MET A 59 1.22 -0.33 0.93
C MET A 59 2.27 0.46 1.71
N VAL A 60 1.83 1.25 2.68
CA VAL A 60 2.66 2.14 3.48
C VAL A 60 3.18 1.39 4.70
N HIS A 61 4.50 1.35 4.84
CA HIS A 61 5.16 0.73 5.98
C HIS A 61 5.99 1.75 6.75
N HIS A 62 6.02 1.62 8.07
CA HIS A 62 6.94 2.37 8.92
C HIS A 62 8.07 1.48 9.42
N ASN A 63 9.26 2.03 9.55
CA ASN A 63 10.43 1.33 10.07
C ASN A 63 10.20 0.97 11.54
N MET A 64 10.42 -0.29 11.91
CA MET A 64 10.18 -0.81 13.26
C MET A 64 11.11 -0.24 14.33
N LYS A 65 12.10 0.59 13.94
CA LYS A 65 12.86 1.44 14.86
C LYS A 65 11.99 2.49 15.56
N TYR A 66 10.82 2.79 15.00
CA TYR A 66 9.85 3.74 15.53
C TYR A 66 8.60 3.01 15.99
N SER A 67 7.91 3.57 16.98
CA SER A 67 6.77 2.89 17.63
C SER A 67 5.51 2.83 16.75
N ASN A 68 5.35 3.81 15.84
CA ASN A 68 4.22 3.90 14.93
C ASN A 68 4.58 4.73 13.70
N LEU A 69 3.63 4.83 12.77
CA LEU A 69 3.79 5.62 11.54
C LEU A 69 4.11 7.09 11.81
N SER A 70 3.40 7.74 12.74
CA SER A 70 3.58 9.16 13.04
C SER A 70 4.99 9.47 13.53
N ASP A 71 5.61 8.58 14.30
CA ASP A 71 6.97 8.75 14.83
C ASP A 71 8.05 8.58 13.74
N ALA A 72 7.74 7.79 12.72
CA ALA A 72 8.63 7.49 11.60
C ALA A 72 8.59 8.55 10.49
N VAL A 73 7.47 9.26 10.35
CA VAL A 73 7.32 10.32 9.33
C VAL A 73 8.39 11.40 9.51
N GLY A 74 9.00 11.81 8.39
CA GLY A 74 10.07 12.81 8.36
C GLY A 74 11.44 12.30 8.81
N LYS A 75 11.58 11.01 9.14
CA LYS A 75 12.87 10.38 9.42
C LYS A 75 13.45 9.77 8.15
N GLU A 76 14.76 9.88 7.99
CA GLU A 76 15.47 9.17 6.93
C GLU A 76 15.28 7.65 7.10
N GLY A 77 14.82 6.98 6.05
CA GLY A 77 14.44 5.56 6.13
C GLY A 77 13.29 5.26 7.09
N GLY A 78 12.51 6.26 7.49
CA GLY A 78 11.37 6.08 8.39
C GLY A 78 10.21 5.36 7.71
N ILE A 79 10.01 5.59 6.41
CA ILE A 79 8.88 5.09 5.64
C ILE A 79 9.38 4.32 4.42
N ALA A 80 8.71 3.21 4.12
CA ALA A 80 8.85 2.50 2.86
C ALA A 80 7.45 2.26 2.27
N VAL A 81 7.25 2.62 0.99
CA VAL A 81 5.99 2.42 0.28
C VAL A 81 6.21 1.43 -0.85
N LEU A 82 5.41 0.36 -0.89
CA LEU A 82 5.33 -0.53 -2.04
C LEU A 82 4.19 -0.05 -2.94
N GLY A 83 4.55 0.44 -4.13
CA GLY A 83 3.62 0.83 -5.18
C GLY A 83 3.35 -0.32 -6.16
N ILE A 84 2.08 -0.63 -6.42
CA ILE A 84 1.66 -1.70 -7.33
C ILE A 84 0.71 -1.10 -8.38
N LEU A 85 1.15 -1.09 -9.64
CA LEU A 85 0.34 -0.64 -10.77
C LEU A 85 -0.71 -1.70 -11.14
N LEU A 86 -1.97 -1.29 -11.24
CA LEU A 86 -3.11 -2.16 -11.53
C LEU A 86 -3.57 -1.99 -12.97
N ARG A 87 -3.90 -3.09 -13.65
CA ARG A 87 -4.51 -3.09 -14.99
C ARG A 87 -5.88 -3.73 -14.92
N VAL A 88 -6.83 -3.17 -15.66
CA VAL A 88 -8.13 -3.82 -15.88
C VAL A 88 -7.90 -5.10 -16.69
N GLY A 89 -8.51 -6.19 -16.22
CA GLY A 89 -8.43 -7.50 -16.86
C GLY A 89 -9.52 -8.41 -16.33
N ASN A 90 -9.67 -9.58 -16.95
CA ASN A 90 -10.79 -10.49 -16.67
C ASN A 90 -10.58 -11.39 -15.44
N ASN A 91 -9.55 -11.12 -14.63
CA ASN A 91 -9.17 -11.98 -13.52
C ASN A 91 -9.25 -11.21 -12.20
N GLU A 92 -10.43 -11.23 -11.58
CA GLU A 92 -10.71 -10.58 -10.30
C GLU A 92 -10.07 -11.31 -9.11
N SER A 93 -9.70 -12.58 -9.27
CA SER A 93 -9.27 -13.45 -8.18
C SER A 93 -8.07 -12.94 -7.37
N ALA A 94 -7.13 -12.22 -7.99
CA ALA A 94 -5.95 -11.70 -7.30
C ALA A 94 -6.28 -10.49 -6.42
N VAL A 95 -7.17 -9.62 -6.87
CA VAL A 95 -7.64 -8.46 -6.08
C VAL A 95 -8.57 -8.95 -4.98
N GLU A 96 -9.48 -9.87 -5.28
CA GLU A 96 -10.35 -10.49 -4.28
C GLU A 96 -9.56 -11.24 -3.21
N ALA A 97 -8.53 -12.01 -3.59
CA ALA A 97 -7.67 -12.70 -2.63
C ALA A 97 -6.90 -11.71 -1.75
N LEU A 98 -6.41 -10.60 -2.32
CA LEU A 98 -5.76 -9.54 -1.56
C LEU A 98 -6.76 -8.92 -0.56
N LEU A 99 -7.93 -8.48 -1.02
CA LEU A 99 -8.96 -7.88 -0.17
C LEU A 99 -9.45 -8.84 0.92
N THR A 100 -9.61 -10.12 0.59
CA THR A 100 -9.98 -11.17 1.56
C THR A 100 -8.89 -11.35 2.60
N SER A 101 -7.61 -11.45 2.20
CA SER A 101 -6.50 -11.60 3.14
C SER A 101 -6.34 -10.40 4.08
N LEU A 102 -6.67 -9.19 3.59
CA LEU A 102 -6.67 -7.98 4.39
C LEU A 102 -7.85 -7.95 5.37
N ALA A 103 -9.04 -8.41 4.94
CA ALA A 103 -10.23 -8.45 5.78
C ALA A 103 -10.14 -9.51 6.89
N GLU A 104 -9.61 -10.70 6.59
CA GLU A 104 -9.48 -11.81 7.56
C GLU A 104 -8.54 -11.48 8.73
N ASN A 105 -7.68 -10.49 8.57
CA ASN A 105 -6.71 -10.05 9.58
C ASN A 105 -7.08 -8.71 10.26
N THR A 106 -8.29 -8.22 10.01
CA THR A 106 -8.90 -7.14 10.80
C THR A 106 -9.69 -7.77 11.94
N THR A 107 -9.09 -7.83 13.14
CA THR A 107 -9.90 -8.05 14.34
C THR A 107 -10.76 -6.80 14.54
N ALA A 108 -12.09 -6.96 14.46
CA ALA A 108 -13.00 -5.89 14.81
C ALA A 108 -12.65 -5.38 16.23
N PRO A 109 -12.71 -4.06 16.48
CA PRO A 109 -12.50 -3.55 17.84
C PRO A 109 -13.51 -4.21 18.79
N PRO A 110 -13.11 -4.56 20.03
CA PRO A 110 -14.06 -5.10 21.00
C PRO A 110 -15.15 -4.06 21.25
N VAL A 111 -16.41 -4.52 21.16
CA VAL A 111 -17.63 -3.75 21.46
C VAL A 111 -17.66 -3.32 22.92
#